data_AF-F9Z451-F1
#
_entry.id   AF-F9Z451-F1
#
_cell.length_a   1.000
_cell.length_b   1.000
_cell.length_c   1.000
_cell.angle_alpha   90.00
_cell.angle_beta   90.00
_cell.angle_gamma   90.00
#
_symmetry.space_group_name_H-M   'P 1'
#
loop_
_entity.id
_entity.type
_entity.pdbx_description
1 polymer ?
#
loop_
_entity_poly.entity_id
_entity_poly.type
_entity_poly.pdbx_seq_one_letter_code
_entity_poly.pdbx_strand_id
1 'polypeptide(L)'
;MPKIPFTALATPGKIGKYSVQSLATDFSKASHYAFSSERTLVFYSVGSRLYAYDYNPGHERVQDLGDWGGEITMLKFNIQGCYEESVRPWTAHKETINDLYIATYNTPDGGRLRKLTVGINPDVIEVTSDPKADWTGLGKIVNMDWRND
;
A
#
# COMPACT_ATOMS: atom_id res chain seq x y z
N MET A 1 30.75 25.44 -10.90
CA MET A 1 29.75 24.78 -11.77
C MET A 1 28.58 25.74 -11.98
N PRO A 2 28.06 25.93 -13.20
CA PRO A 2 26.89 26.76 -13.42
C PRO A 2 25.63 26.03 -12.91
N LYS A 3 24.79 26.71 -12.12
CA LYS A 3 23.44 26.22 -11.77
C LYS A 3 22.55 26.36 -13.00
N ILE A 4 22.13 25.24 -13.59
CA ILE A 4 21.09 25.23 -14.61
C ILE A 4 19.75 25.38 -13.87
N PRO A 5 18.98 26.46 -14.08
CA PRO A 5 17.66 26.58 -13.47
C PRO A 5 16.71 25.57 -14.13
N PHE A 6 16.06 24.74 -13.32
CA PHE A 6 14.90 23.98 -13.73
C PHE A 6 13.73 24.96 -13.90
N THR A 7 13.56 25.50 -15.11
CA THR A 7 12.35 26.22 -15.49
C THR A 7 11.34 25.21 -16.01
N ALA A 8 10.29 24.92 -15.24
CA ALA A 8 9.13 24.18 -15.74
C ALA A 8 8.51 24.97 -16.91
N LEU A 9 8.40 24.33 -18.08
CA LEU A 9 7.93 24.96 -19.32
C LEU A 9 6.43 25.34 -19.30
N ALA A 10 5.67 24.86 -18.32
CA ALA A 10 4.26 25.18 -18.14
C ALA A 10 3.85 25.04 -16.67
N THR A 11 2.78 25.74 -16.27
CA THR A 11 2.11 25.48 -15.00
C THR A 11 1.39 24.13 -15.09
N PRO A 12 1.68 23.15 -14.21
CA PRO A 12 0.98 21.86 -14.24
C PRO A 12 -0.54 22.07 -14.12
N GLY A 13 -1.28 21.58 -15.11
CA GLY A 13 -2.74 21.55 -15.06
C GLY A 13 -3.23 20.38 -14.22
N LYS A 14 -4.29 20.59 -13.42
CA LYS A 14 -4.96 19.49 -12.71
C LYS A 14 -5.67 18.59 -13.73
N ILE A 15 -5.19 17.36 -13.90
CA ILE A 15 -5.69 16.42 -14.91
C ILE A 15 -6.96 15.68 -14.43
N GLY A 16 -7.21 15.61 -13.11
CA GLY A 16 -8.40 14.95 -12.56
C GLY A 16 -8.52 15.07 -11.04
N LYS A 17 -9.60 14.50 -10.49
CA LYS A 17 -9.77 14.23 -9.06
C LYS A 17 -10.56 12.94 -8.86
N TYR A 18 -10.23 12.22 -7.79
CA TYR A 18 -11.04 11.13 -7.28
C TYR A 18 -11.67 11.60 -5.97
N SER A 19 -12.99 11.54 -5.87
CA SER A 19 -13.70 11.88 -4.63
C SER A 19 -13.80 10.63 -3.78
N VAL A 20 -13.47 10.75 -2.49
CA VAL A 20 -13.73 9.66 -1.54
C VAL A 20 -15.22 9.65 -1.23
N GLN A 21 -15.87 8.52 -1.53
CA GLN A 21 -17.29 8.33 -1.28
C GLN A 21 -17.57 8.04 0.20
N SER A 22 -18.79 8.32 0.66
CA SER A 22 -19.20 8.06 2.05
C SER A 22 -19.14 6.58 2.46
N LEU A 23 -19.08 5.66 1.49
CA LEU A 23 -18.90 4.24 1.73
C LEU A 23 -17.52 3.90 2.29
N ALA A 24 -16.50 4.78 2.13
CA ALA A 24 -15.18 4.56 2.69
C ALA A 24 -15.21 4.79 4.22
N THR A 25 -15.54 3.72 4.95
CA THR A 25 -15.75 3.71 6.40
C THR A 25 -14.63 4.42 7.14
N ASP A 26 -14.96 5.44 7.92
CA ASP A 26 -14.02 6.19 8.78
C ASP A 26 -12.75 6.69 8.06
N PHE A 27 -12.80 6.87 6.74
CA PHE A 27 -11.63 7.25 5.94
C PHE A 27 -10.95 8.50 6.49
N SER A 28 -11.72 9.55 6.82
CA SER A 28 -11.20 10.80 7.40
C SER A 28 -10.55 10.67 8.78
N LYS A 29 -10.75 9.55 9.47
CA LYS A 29 -10.16 9.25 10.79
C LYS A 29 -8.92 8.35 10.68
N ALA A 30 -8.56 7.92 9.47
CA ALA A 30 -7.47 6.99 9.29
C ALA A 30 -6.11 7.64 9.57
N SER A 31 -5.22 6.87 10.20
CA SER A 31 -3.88 7.32 10.60
C SER A 31 -2.80 7.01 9.56
N HIS A 32 -3.02 6.00 8.71
CA HIS A 32 -2.08 5.59 7.66
C HIS A 32 -2.84 5.33 6.36
N TYR A 33 -2.17 5.59 5.24
CA TYR A 33 -2.66 5.33 3.90
C TYR A 33 -1.53 4.74 3.05
N ALA A 34 -1.87 3.78 2.20
CA ALA A 34 -0.97 3.22 1.20
C ALA A 34 -1.73 3.03 -0.11
N PHE A 35 -1.22 3.63 -1.20
CA PHE A 35 -1.83 3.54 -2.52
C PHE A 35 -1.19 2.40 -3.29
N SER A 36 -2.02 1.54 -3.88
CA SER A 36 -1.54 0.51 -4.79
C SER A 36 -1.01 1.16 -6.07
N SER A 37 0.08 0.61 -6.59
CA SER A 37 0.68 1.08 -7.84
C SER A 37 -0.08 0.61 -9.09
N GLU A 38 -0.72 -0.57 -9.01
CA GLU A 38 -1.35 -1.22 -10.17
C GLU A 38 -2.88 -1.16 -10.15
N ARG A 39 -3.47 -0.69 -9.04
CA ARG A 39 -4.93 -0.65 -8.86
C ARG A 39 -5.38 0.70 -8.32
N THR A 40 -6.64 1.02 -8.57
CA THR A 40 -7.37 2.11 -7.91
C THR A 40 -7.72 1.77 -6.46
N LEU A 41 -6.77 1.21 -5.70
CA LEU A 41 -6.94 0.83 -4.31
C LEU A 41 -6.12 1.74 -3.40
N VAL A 42 -6.76 2.20 -2.34
CA VAL A 42 -6.09 2.77 -1.17
C VAL A 42 -6.37 1.89 0.04
N PHE A 43 -5.31 1.46 0.69
CA PHE A 43 -5.36 0.79 1.98
C PHE A 43 -5.22 1.83 3.07
N TYR A 44 -6.05 1.76 4.11
CA TYR A 44 -6.01 2.71 5.20
C TYR A 44 -6.34 2.06 6.54
N SER A 45 -5.80 2.62 7.62
CA SER A 45 -5.96 2.05 8.97
C SER A 45 -6.70 2.99 9.91
N VAL A 46 -7.64 2.45 10.68
CA VAL A 46 -8.30 3.14 11.80
C VAL A 46 -8.04 2.32 13.07
N GLY A 47 -7.11 2.80 13.90
CA GLY A 47 -6.63 2.03 15.06
C GLY A 47 -5.94 0.73 14.63
N SER A 48 -6.51 -0.41 15.01
CA SER A 48 -6.02 -1.76 14.64
C SER A 48 -6.70 -2.35 13.40
N ARG A 49 -7.72 -1.68 12.85
CA ARG A 49 -8.46 -2.15 11.68
C ARG A 49 -7.86 -1.68 10.39
N LEU A 50 -7.78 -2.59 9.42
CA LEU A 50 -7.34 -2.32 8.05
C LEU A 50 -8.55 -2.31 7.11
N TYR A 51 -8.59 -1.34 6.22
CA TYR A 51 -9.58 -1.24 5.16
C TYR A 51 -8.89 -1.13 3.80
N ALA A 52 -9.55 -1.63 2.76
CA ALA A 52 -9.20 -1.38 1.37
C ALA A 52 -10.38 -0.68 0.69
N TYR A 53 -10.13 0.48 0.10
CA TYR A 53 -11.12 1.25 -0.65
C TYR A 53 -10.71 1.33 -2.13
N ASP A 54 -11.58 0.78 -2.98
CA ASP A 54 -11.51 0.96 -4.43
C ASP A 54 -12.16 2.28 -4.79
N TYR A 55 -11.35 3.21 -5.29
CA TYR A 55 -11.78 4.54 -5.68
C TYR A 55 -12.03 4.66 -7.19
N ASN A 56 -12.18 3.53 -7.91
CA ASN A 56 -12.56 3.51 -9.32
C ASN A 56 -13.96 4.15 -9.51
N PRO A 57 -14.09 5.28 -10.22
CA PRO A 57 -15.37 5.96 -10.39
C PRO A 57 -16.44 5.06 -11.04
N GLY A 58 -17.59 4.93 -10.40
CA GLY A 58 -18.71 4.07 -10.84
C GLY A 58 -18.60 2.62 -10.37
N HIS A 59 -17.49 2.24 -9.74
CA HIS A 59 -17.23 0.90 -9.22
C HIS A 59 -16.67 0.95 -7.79
N GLU A 60 -16.90 2.05 -7.07
CA GLU A 60 -16.35 2.24 -5.73
C GLU A 60 -16.88 1.20 -4.74
N ARG A 61 -15.99 0.71 -3.88
CA ARG A 61 -16.31 -0.28 -2.85
C ARG A 61 -15.28 -0.24 -1.74
N VAL A 62 -15.70 -0.63 -0.54
CA VAL A 62 -14.81 -0.80 0.61
C VAL A 62 -14.86 -2.25 1.07
N GLN A 63 -13.72 -2.75 1.52
CA GLN A 63 -13.61 -4.00 2.26
C GLN A 63 -12.96 -3.73 3.61
N ASP A 64 -13.61 -4.18 4.68
CA ASP A 64 -12.99 -4.33 5.99
C ASP A 64 -12.12 -5.60 5.96
N LEU A 65 -10.81 -5.42 6.12
CA LEU A 65 -9.81 -6.50 6.13
C LEU A 65 -9.50 -6.98 7.56
N GLY A 66 -10.33 -6.58 8.52
CA GLY A 66 -10.32 -7.06 9.89
C GLY A 66 -9.44 -6.26 10.84
N ASP A 67 -9.44 -6.72 12.09
CA ASP A 67 -8.55 -6.26 13.15
C ASP A 67 -7.22 -7.02 13.07
N TRP A 68 -6.11 -6.28 13.14
CA TRP A 68 -4.76 -6.81 13.00
C TRP A 68 -4.04 -7.07 14.34
N GLY A 69 -4.78 -6.97 15.46
CA GLY A 69 -4.34 -7.40 16.79
C GLY A 69 -3.50 -6.39 17.58
N GLY A 70 -3.27 -5.20 17.00
CA GLY A 70 -2.51 -4.12 17.59
C GLY A 70 -2.67 -2.84 16.77
N GLU A 71 -2.17 -1.72 17.28
CA GLU A 71 -2.11 -0.46 16.53
C GLU A 71 -1.40 -0.71 15.20
N ILE A 72 -2.02 -0.35 14.07
CA ILE A 72 -1.31 -0.33 12.79
C ILE A 72 -0.42 0.90 12.79
N THR A 73 0.88 0.68 12.65
CA THR A 73 1.92 1.71 12.79
C THR A 73 2.62 2.02 11.46
N MET A 74 2.32 1.23 10.43
CA MET A 74 2.86 1.41 9.09
C MET A 74 2.00 0.65 8.07
N LEU A 75 1.72 1.29 6.94
CA LEU A 75 1.28 0.67 5.70
C LEU A 75 2.20 1.14 4.59
N LYS A 76 2.81 0.22 3.84
CA LYS A 76 3.73 0.61 2.77
C LYS A 76 3.78 -0.42 1.64
N PHE A 77 3.57 0.05 0.42
CA PHE A 77 3.75 -0.80 -0.76
C PHE A 77 5.22 -0.96 -1.11
N ASN A 78 5.58 -2.15 -1.58
CA ASN A 78 6.85 -2.40 -2.24
C ASN A 78 6.91 -1.61 -3.55
N ILE A 79 7.76 -0.59 -3.57
CA ILE A 79 8.01 0.22 -4.77
C ILE A 79 9.15 -0.33 -5.63
N GLN A 80 9.88 -1.32 -5.12
CA GLN A 80 11.07 -1.89 -5.75
C GLN A 80 10.83 -3.20 -6.47
N GLY A 81 9.59 -3.72 -6.46
CA GLY A 81 9.26 -4.94 -7.16
C GLY A 81 9.74 -4.90 -8.60
N CYS A 82 10.88 -5.55 -8.87
CA CYS A 82 11.55 -5.47 -10.14
C CYS A 82 10.82 -6.37 -11.13
N TYR A 83 10.55 -5.81 -12.31
CA TYR A 83 10.52 -6.59 -13.54
C TYR A 83 11.85 -7.34 -13.63
N GLU A 84 11.83 -8.66 -13.53
CA GLU A 84 13.01 -9.45 -13.87
C GLU A 84 13.22 -9.35 -15.40
N GLU A 85 14.15 -8.49 -15.84
CA GLU A 85 14.45 -8.28 -17.27
C GLU A 85 14.91 -9.58 -17.98
N SER A 86 15.51 -10.52 -17.24
CA SER A 86 15.91 -11.85 -17.74
C SER A 86 14.75 -12.78 -18.06
N VAL A 87 13.52 -12.44 -17.66
CA VAL A 87 12.31 -13.16 -18.03
C VAL A 87 11.61 -12.33 -19.09
N ARG A 88 11.41 -12.91 -20.27
CA ARG A 88 10.82 -12.26 -21.46
C ARG A 88 9.66 -11.33 -21.08
N PRO A 89 9.50 -10.16 -21.73
CA PRO A 89 8.60 -9.07 -21.31
C PRO A 89 7.09 -9.40 -21.24
N TRP A 90 6.69 -10.64 -21.55
CA TRP A 90 5.31 -11.13 -21.43
C TRP A 90 5.12 -12.22 -20.36
N THR A 91 6.20 -12.77 -19.80
CA THR A 91 6.18 -13.85 -18.79
C THR A 91 6.97 -13.51 -17.52
N ALA A 92 7.56 -12.31 -17.43
CA ALA A 92 8.24 -11.86 -16.21
C ALA A 92 7.27 -11.85 -15.04
N HIS A 93 7.66 -12.53 -13.95
CA HIS A 93 6.88 -12.66 -12.73
C HIS A 93 6.45 -11.29 -12.23
N LYS A 94 5.18 -10.97 -12.49
CA LYS A 94 4.46 -9.74 -12.12
C LYS A 94 4.18 -9.68 -10.61
N GLU A 95 5.07 -10.24 -9.81
CA GLU A 95 4.74 -10.74 -8.46
C GLU A 95 5.08 -9.77 -7.33
N THR A 96 5.78 -8.66 -7.59
CA THR A 96 6.46 -7.91 -6.52
C THR A 96 6.01 -6.46 -6.33
N ILE A 97 5.31 -5.85 -7.28
CA ILE A 97 4.83 -4.45 -7.18
C ILE A 97 3.50 -4.29 -6.44
N ASN A 98 2.85 -5.41 -6.11
CA ASN A 98 1.56 -5.44 -5.40
C ASN A 98 1.68 -5.94 -3.96
N ASP A 99 2.89 -5.92 -3.42
CA ASP A 99 3.13 -6.32 -2.03
C ASP A 99 2.92 -5.14 -1.09
N LEU A 100 2.00 -5.31 -0.14
CA LEU A 100 1.75 -4.37 0.95
C LEU A 100 2.39 -4.90 2.23
N TYR A 101 3.28 -4.11 2.81
CA TYR A 101 3.80 -4.34 4.15
C TYR A 101 2.94 -3.62 5.19
N ILE A 102 2.57 -4.34 6.24
CA ILE A 102 1.83 -3.85 7.38
C ILE A 102 2.63 -4.10 8.66
N ALA A 103 2.88 -3.05 9.43
CA ALA A 103 3.42 -3.18 10.77
C ALA A 103 2.34 -2.91 11.82
N THR A 104 2.36 -3.72 12.86
CA THR A 104 1.55 -3.52 14.06
C THR A 104 2.42 -3.46 15.30
N TYR A 105 1.92 -2.77 16.32
CA TYR A 105 2.52 -2.76 17.65
C TYR A 105 1.45 -2.92 18.73
N ASN A 106 1.74 -3.79 19.69
CA ASN A 106 0.98 -3.89 20.93
C ASN A 106 1.93 -4.25 22.09
N THR A 107 1.46 -4.05 23.32
CA THR A 107 2.10 -4.62 24.51
C THR A 107 1.24 -5.82 24.96
N PRO A 108 1.80 -7.02 25.17
CA PRO A 108 3.22 -7.31 25.39
C PRO A 108 4.00 -7.83 24.16
N ASP A 109 3.34 -8.12 23.03
CA ASP A 109 3.97 -8.90 21.94
C ASP A 109 5.00 -8.11 21.11
N GLY A 110 5.01 -6.78 21.26
CA GLY A 110 5.93 -5.88 20.59
C GLY A 110 5.53 -5.62 19.13
N GLY A 111 6.53 -5.34 18.30
CA GLY A 111 6.36 -5.08 16.88
C GLY A 111 6.23 -6.36 16.07
N ARG A 112 5.31 -6.35 15.11
CA ARG A 112 5.15 -7.41 14.10
C ARG A 112 5.06 -6.79 12.71
N LEU A 113 5.84 -7.29 11.76
CA LEU A 113 5.81 -6.93 10.35
C LEU A 113 5.26 -8.09 9.54
N ARG A 114 4.30 -7.82 8.66
CA ARG A 114 3.71 -8.82 7.76
C ARG A 114 3.70 -8.31 6.34
N LYS A 115 3.90 -9.21 5.38
CA LYS A 115 3.75 -8.94 3.95
C LYS A 115 2.43 -9.53 3.46
N LEU A 116 1.68 -8.74 2.71
CA LEU A 116 0.45 -9.12 2.02
C LEU A 116 0.65 -8.95 0.53
N THR A 117 0.11 -9.85 -0.27
CA THR A 117 0.04 -9.71 -1.73
C THR A 117 -1.36 -9.30 -2.14
N VAL A 118 -1.47 -8.20 -2.88
CA VAL A 118 -2.73 -7.68 -3.41
C VAL A 118 -2.99 -8.25 -4.80
N GLY A 119 -4.14 -8.91 -4.98
CA GLY A 119 -4.53 -9.48 -6.26
C GLY A 119 -4.81 -8.42 -7.33
N ILE A 120 -4.56 -8.77 -8.60
CA ILE A 120 -4.70 -7.86 -9.74
C ILE A 120 -6.09 -7.88 -10.39
N ASN A 121 -6.98 -8.78 -9.96
CA ASN A 121 -8.32 -8.89 -10.52
C ASN A 121 -9.11 -7.60 -10.23
N PRO A 122 -9.57 -6.85 -11.25
CA PRO A 122 -10.30 -5.60 -11.03
C PRO A 122 -11.72 -5.82 -10.50
N ASP A 123 -12.26 -7.03 -10.51
CA ASP A 123 -13.64 -7.31 -10.08
C ASP A 123 -13.75 -7.68 -8.61
N VAL A 124 -12.63 -7.92 -7.93
CA VAL A 124 -12.58 -8.31 -6.51
C VAL A 124 -11.41 -7.65 -5.80
N ILE A 125 -11.53 -7.47 -4.49
CA ILE A 125 -10.40 -7.07 -3.64
C ILE A 125 -9.89 -8.36 -2.98
N GLU A 126 -8.74 -8.82 -3.44
CA GLU A 126 -8.08 -10.03 -2.94
C GLU A 126 -6.78 -9.62 -2.25
N VAL A 127 -6.61 -10.08 -1.01
CA VAL A 127 -5.43 -9.80 -0.20
C VAL A 127 -5.03 -11.08 0.49
N THR A 128 -3.82 -11.54 0.21
CA THR A 128 -3.30 -12.81 0.72
C THR A 128 -2.09 -12.55 1.59
N SER A 129 -2.10 -13.06 2.82
CA SER A 129 -0.92 -13.00 3.69
C SER A 129 0.16 -13.96 3.21
N ASP A 130 1.42 -13.51 3.20
CA ASP A 130 2.57 -14.38 2.96
C ASP A 130 3.06 -14.97 4.31
N PRO A 131 2.83 -16.27 4.57
CA PRO A 131 3.20 -16.88 5.85
C PRO A 131 4.72 -16.99 6.06
N LYS A 132 5.53 -16.82 5.01
CA LYS A 132 6.99 -16.81 5.11
C LYS A 132 7.54 -15.42 5.46
N ALA A 133 6.71 -14.38 5.34
CA ALA A 133 7.06 -12.99 5.55
C ALA A 133 6.23 -12.40 6.70
N ASP A 134 6.41 -13.01 7.87
CA ASP A 134 5.79 -12.65 9.13
C ASP A 134 6.86 -12.64 10.22
N TRP A 135 7.24 -11.43 10.65
CA TRP A 135 8.33 -11.21 11.58
C TRP A 135 7.81 -10.62 12.89
N THR A 136 8.10 -11.25 14.02
CA THR A 136 7.66 -10.86 15.36
C THR A 136 8.84 -10.48 16.26
N GLY A 137 8.56 -9.97 17.46
CA GLY A 137 9.60 -9.61 18.44
C GLY A 137 10.41 -8.36 18.06
N LEU A 138 9.85 -7.51 17.20
CA LEU A 138 10.49 -6.29 16.71
C LEU A 138 10.17 -5.10 17.64
N GLY A 139 10.89 -3.98 17.46
CA GLY A 139 10.48 -2.70 18.02
C GLY A 139 9.23 -2.14 17.32
N LYS A 140 8.70 -0.99 17.77
CA LYS A 140 7.62 -0.28 17.07
C LYS A 140 8.13 0.21 15.70
N ILE A 141 7.66 -0.40 14.62
CA ILE A 141 8.05 -0.05 13.24
C ILE A 141 7.12 1.05 12.75
N VAL A 142 7.68 2.21 12.39
CA VAL A 142 6.91 3.36 11.88
C VAL A 142 7.15 3.63 10.41
N ASN A 143 8.23 3.07 9.85
CA ASN A 143 8.57 3.20 8.44
C ASN A 143 9.51 2.07 8.01
N MET A 144 9.51 1.79 6.72
CA MET A 144 10.49 0.96 6.03
C MET A 144 10.80 1.61 4.69
N ASP A 145 12.02 1.51 4.21
CA ASP A 145 12.38 1.97 2.88
C ASP A 145 13.33 0.95 2.27
N TRP A 146 13.36 0.94 0.95
CA TRP A 146 14.25 0.06 0.23
C TRP A 146 15.44 0.85 -0.32
N ARG A 147 16.61 0.21 -0.30
CA ARG A 147 17.83 0.74 -0.88
C ARG A 147 18.03 0.10 -2.25
N ASN A 148 18.27 0.91 -3.27
CA ASN A 148 18.77 0.41 -4.55
C ASN A 148 20.28 0.13 -4.35
N ASP A 149 20.70 -1.08 -4.67
CA ASP A 149 22.12 -1.41 -4.85
C ASP A 149 22.57 -1.06 -6.27
#